data_AF-A0A2P2FIP4-F1
#
_entry.id   AF-A0A2P2FIP4-F1
#
_cell.length_a   1.000
_cell.length_b   1.000
_cell.length_c   1.000
_cell.angle_alpha   90.00
_cell.angle_beta   90.00
_cell.angle_gamma   90.00
#
_symmetry.space_group_name_H-M   'P 1'
#
loop_
_entity.id
_entity.type
_entity.pdbx_description
1 polymer ?
#
loop_
_entity_poly.entity_id
_entity_poly.type
_entity_poly.pdbx_seq_one_letter_code
_entity_poly.pdbx_strand_id
1 'polypeptide(L)' 'MSDRETAEPETLDPSEALDEDELRVDPLEEGVEPPEHWSGADRFGTTPAEIREGESHAMRLAEEEPDVGER' A
#
# COMPACT_ATOMS: atom_id res chain seq x y z
N MET A 1 10.79 -35.91 -0.17
CA MET A 1 10.11 -34.60 -0.33
C MET A 1 8.93 -34.68 0.61
N SER A 2 9.03 -34.00 1.76
CA SER A 2 8.12 -34.18 2.91
C SER A 2 6.79 -33.48 2.68
N ASP A 3 5.69 -34.21 2.93
CA ASP A 3 4.55 -33.85 3.79
C ASP A 3 4.15 -32.36 3.93
N ARG A 4 4.18 -31.56 2.85
CA ARG A 4 3.56 -30.22 2.79
C ARG A 4 2.19 -30.27 2.09
N GLU A 5 1.73 -31.45 1.67
CA GLU A 5 0.59 -31.53 0.73
C GLU A 5 -0.78 -31.26 1.38
N THR A 6 -0.93 -31.27 2.71
CA THR A 6 -2.17 -30.82 3.39
C THR A 6 -1.99 -30.72 4.91
N ALA A 7 -1.57 -29.56 5.44
CA ALA A 7 -1.67 -29.26 6.87
C ALA A 7 -2.94 -28.42 7.11
N GLU A 8 -3.69 -28.69 8.18
CA GLU A 8 -4.84 -27.86 8.54
C GLU A 8 -4.35 -26.49 9.04
N PRO A 9 -4.99 -25.36 8.69
CA PRO A 9 -4.48 -24.01 8.97
C PRO A 9 -4.27 -23.75 10.46
N GLU A 10 -5.01 -24.45 11.34
CA GLU A 10 -4.87 -24.34 12.80
C GLU A 10 -3.62 -25.04 13.36
N THR A 11 -2.92 -25.80 12.54
CA THR A 11 -1.67 -26.50 12.89
C THR A 11 -0.42 -25.81 12.32
N LEU A 12 -0.61 -24.77 11.50
CA LEU A 12 0.45 -23.93 10.95
C LEU A 12 0.87 -22.83 11.93
N ASP A 13 2.11 -22.36 11.78
CA ASP A 13 2.53 -21.12 12.43
C ASP A 13 1.70 -19.94 11.85
N PRO A 14 1.33 -18.94 12.66
CA PRO A 14 0.56 -17.78 12.18
C PRO A 14 1.17 -17.07 10.98
N SER A 15 2.49 -17.12 10.76
CA SER A 15 3.09 -16.55 9.54
C SER A 15 2.83 -17.41 8.30
N GLU A 16 2.93 -18.74 8.40
CA GLU A 16 2.73 -19.66 7.27
C GLU A 16 1.25 -19.77 6.87
N ALA A 17 0.33 -19.61 7.83
CA ALA A 17 -1.11 -19.61 7.55
C ALA A 17 -1.58 -18.42 6.67
N LEU A 18 -0.73 -17.40 6.50
CA LEU A 18 -0.99 -16.24 5.64
C LEU A 18 -0.35 -16.37 4.25
N ASP A 19 0.30 -17.49 3.94
CA ASP A 19 0.86 -17.72 2.62
C ASP A 19 -0.26 -17.92 1.58
N GLU A 20 0.04 -17.55 0.33
CA GLU A 20 -0.90 -17.55 -0.80
C GLU A 20 -1.47 -18.95 -1.10
N ASP A 21 -0.64 -19.99 -0.95
CA ASP A 21 -1.04 -21.39 -1.15
C ASP A 21 -2.05 -21.87 -0.10
N GLU A 22 -1.93 -21.41 1.15
CA GLU A 22 -2.85 -21.77 2.23
C GLU A 22 -4.13 -20.94 2.20
N LEU A 23 -4.03 -19.64 1.95
CA LEU A 23 -5.19 -18.75 1.79
C LEU A 23 -6.04 -19.10 0.56
N ARG A 24 -5.48 -19.88 -0.38
CA ARG A 24 -6.10 -20.23 -1.68
C ARG A 24 -6.55 -18.99 -2.44
N VAL A 25 -5.80 -17.92 -2.28
CA VAL A 25 -5.96 -16.67 -3.02
C VAL A 25 -4.71 -16.52 -3.88
N ASP A 26 -4.89 -16.33 -5.18
CA ASP A 26 -3.82 -15.85 -6.04
C ASP A 26 -3.89 -14.31 -6.01
N PRO A 27 -2.85 -13.58 -5.55
CA PRO A 27 -2.83 -12.12 -5.59
C PRO A 27 -3.03 -11.54 -7.00
N LEU A 28 -2.82 -12.34 -8.05
CA LEU A 28 -3.08 -12.00 -9.44
C LEU A 28 -4.49 -12.35 -9.92
N GLU A 29 -5.31 -13.07 -9.14
CA GLU A 29 -6.65 -13.50 -9.55
C GLU A 29 -7.65 -12.34 -9.59
N GLU A 30 -7.59 -11.38 -8.66
CA GLU A 30 -8.39 -10.15 -8.78
C GLU A 30 -7.84 -9.22 -9.87
N GLY A 31 -6.52 -9.15 -10.00
CA GLY A 31 -5.83 -8.31 -10.98
C GLY A 31 -6.11 -6.82 -10.81
N VAL A 32 -5.12 -6.03 -10.38
CA VAL A 32 -5.24 -4.56 -10.41
C VAL A 32 -4.91 -4.08 -11.82
N GLU A 33 -5.87 -3.46 -12.50
CA GLU A 33 -5.62 -2.78 -13.77
C GLU A 33 -4.89 -1.45 -13.50
N PRO A 34 -3.62 -1.31 -13.90
CA PRO A 34 -2.92 -0.05 -13.74
C PRO A 34 -3.51 1.02 -14.69
N PRO A 35 -3.33 2.31 -14.39
CA PRO A 35 -3.78 3.37 -15.30
C PRO A 35 -3.15 3.21 -16.70
N GLU A 36 -3.96 3.35 -17.76
CA GLU A 36 -3.50 3.27 -19.16
C GLU A 36 -2.54 4.41 -19.56
N HIS A 37 -2.43 5.45 -18.73
CA HIS A 37 -1.68 6.66 -19.00
C HIS A 37 -0.67 6.97 -17.90
N TRP A 38 0.46 7.53 -18.30
CA TRP A 38 1.44 8.04 -17.35
C TRP A 38 0.86 9.27 -16.63
N SER A 39 1.14 9.37 -15.34
CA SER A 39 0.93 10.58 -14.56
C SER A 39 2.26 11.32 -14.43
N GLY A 40 2.23 12.64 -14.56
CA GLY A 40 3.42 13.45 -14.37
C GLY A 40 3.84 13.54 -12.90
N ALA A 41 5.15 13.73 -12.69
CA ALA A 41 5.74 13.96 -11.37
C ALA A 41 5.85 15.47 -11.12
N ASP A 42 4.70 16.13 -11.03
CA ASP A 42 4.59 17.60 -10.97
C ASP A 42 4.31 18.11 -9.56
N ARG A 43 4.35 17.22 -8.56
CA ARG A 43 4.20 17.60 -7.15
C ARG A 43 5.46 18.34 -6.66
N PHE A 44 5.29 19.08 -5.58
CA PHE A 44 6.43 19.69 -4.90
C PHE A 44 7.39 18.62 -4.36
N GLY A 45 8.70 18.89 -4.42
CA GLY A 45 9.73 17.96 -3.94
C GLY A 45 10.27 17.01 -5.01
N THR A 46 9.96 17.25 -6.29
CA THR A 46 10.46 16.41 -7.40
C THR A 46 11.83 16.88 -7.88
N THR A 47 12.28 18.07 -7.48
CA THR A 47 13.59 18.62 -7.83
C THR A 47 14.51 18.74 -6.60
N PRO A 48 15.86 18.69 -6.78
CA PRO A 48 16.80 18.91 -5.69
C PRO A 48 16.67 20.29 -5.01
N ALA A 49 16.15 21.29 -5.71
CA ALA A 49 15.94 22.62 -5.15
C ALA A 49 14.77 22.60 -4.15
N GLU A 50 13.62 22.05 -4.57
CA GLU A 50 12.43 21.93 -3.73
C GLU A 50 12.68 21.05 -2.50
N ILE A 51 13.43 19.95 -2.65
CA ILE A 51 13.79 19.09 -1.51
C ILE A 51 14.60 19.87 -0.46
N ARG A 52 15.50 20.76 -0.89
CA ARG A 52 16.29 21.59 0.03
C ARG A 52 15.45 22.68 0.69
N GLU A 53 14.51 23.26 -0.04
CA GLU A 53 13.62 24.30 0.48
C GLU A 53 12.59 23.71 1.44
N GLY A 54 12.09 22.51 1.15
CA GLY A 54 11.02 21.87 1.89
C GLY A 54 9.65 22.47 1.57
N GLU A 55 8.60 21.68 1.79
CA GLU A 55 7.23 22.12 1.53
C GLU A 55 6.76 23.12 2.59
N SER A 56 6.01 24.14 2.16
CA SER A 56 5.49 25.15 3.08
C SER A 56 4.41 24.57 4.00
N HIS A 57 4.32 25.08 5.23
CA HIS A 57 3.25 24.69 6.16
C HIS A 57 1.85 24.95 5.59
N ALA A 58 1.67 26.01 4.78
CA ALA A 58 0.40 26.31 4.15
C ALA A 58 -0.04 25.25 3.15
N MET A 59 0.90 24.69 2.38
CA MET A 59 0.61 23.60 1.44
C MET A 59 0.20 22.33 2.19
N ARG A 60 0.96 21.96 3.23
CA ARG A 60 0.63 20.79 4.07
C ARG A 60 -0.74 20.92 4.73
N LEU A 61 -1.07 22.10 5.24
CA LEU A 61 -2.39 22.38 5.83
C LEU A 61 -3.52 22.30 4.80
N ALA A 62 -3.26 22.61 3.53
CA ALA A 62 -4.26 22.53 2.47
C ALA A 62 -4.57 21.09 2.03
N GLU A 63 -3.67 20.14 2.32
CA GLU A 63 -3.88 18.70 2.09
C GLU A 63 -4.69 18.04 3.21
N GLU A 64 -4.75 18.66 4.38
CA GLU A 64 -5.48 18.14 5.54
C GLU A 64 -6.98 18.47 5.47
N GLU A 65 -7.82 17.50 5.87
CA GLU A 65 -9.24 17.75 6.14
C GLU A 65 -9.41 18.21 7.60
N PRO A 66 -10.03 19.38 7.88
CA PRO A 66 -10.23 19.84 9.24
C PRO A 66 -11.16 18.93 10.04
N ASP A 67 -10.71 18.45 11.20
CA ASP A 67 -11.57 17.72 12.15
C ASP A 67 -12.42 18.72 12.96
N VAL A 68 -13.44 19.28 12.29
CA VAL A 68 -14.40 20.25 12.86
C VAL A 68 -15.74 19.57 13.16
N GLY A 69 -15.73 18.53 13.99
CA GLY A 69 -16.98 17.94 14.49
C GLY A 69 -17.91 18.99 15.13
N GLU A 70 -19.23 18.77 15.03
CA GLU A 70 -20.24 19.56 15.74
C GLU A 70 -20.03 19.37 17.25
N ARG A 71 -19.56 20.43 17.91
CA ARG A 71 -19.31 20.47 19.35
C ARG A 71 -20.59 20.36 20.17
#